data_AF-B7UVD3-F1
#
_entry.id   AF-B7UVD3-F1
#
_cell.length_a   1.000
_cell.length_b   1.000
_cell.length_c   1.000
_cell.angle_alpha   90.00
_cell.angle_beta   90.00
_cell.angle_gamma   90.00
#
_symmetry.space_group_name_H-M   'P 1'
#
loop_
_entity.id
_entity.type
_entity.pdbx_description
1 polymer ?
#
loop_
_entity_poly.entity_id
_entity_poly.type
_entity_poly.pdbx_seq_one_letter_code
_entity_poly.pdbx_strand_id
1 'polypeptide(L)'
;MNLHEYQGKQLFAEYGLPVSKGFAVDTPEEAAEACDKIGGSEWVVKAQVHAGGRGKAGGVKLVKSKEDAKAFAQQWLGKNLVTYQTDANGQPVSKILVESCTDIDKELYLGAVVDRSSRRIVFMASTEGGVDIEKVAHDTPEKILKATIDPLVGAQPYQGRELAFQLGLKGDQIKQFTHIFVGLAKLFQDYDLALLEVNPLVIKKDGNLHCLDAKINIDSNALYRQPKLRAMHDPSQDDAREAHAQKWELNYVALEGNIGCMVNGAGLAMGTMDIVNLHGGKPANFLDVGGGATKERVTEAFKIILSDSNVKAVLVNIFGGIVRCDMIAEGIIGAVKEVGVKVPVVVRLEGNNAELGAKVLAESGLNIIAATSLTDAAQQVVKAAEGK
;
A
#
# COMPACT_ATOMS: atom_id res chain seq x y z
N MET A 1 6.38 -0.49 -1.14
CA MET A 1 5.99 -1.40 -2.24
C MET A 1 5.58 -2.73 -1.64
N ASN A 2 4.43 -3.28 -2.03
CA ASN A 2 3.92 -4.55 -1.50
C ASN A 2 4.35 -5.71 -2.39
N LEU A 3 4.44 -6.91 -1.82
CA LEU A 3 4.60 -8.16 -2.55
C LEU A 3 3.35 -9.03 -2.40
N HIS A 4 3.08 -9.87 -3.39
CA HIS A 4 2.10 -10.95 -3.29
C HIS A 4 2.56 -12.03 -2.31
N GLU A 5 1.61 -12.80 -1.76
CA GLU A 5 1.91 -13.92 -0.84
C GLU A 5 2.89 -14.93 -1.46
N TYR A 6 2.69 -15.29 -2.74
CA TYR A 6 3.58 -16.26 -3.40
C TYR A 6 5.03 -15.75 -3.49
N GLN A 7 5.23 -14.43 -3.68
CA GLN A 7 6.56 -13.82 -3.72
C GLN A 7 7.17 -13.79 -2.32
N GLY A 8 6.36 -13.44 -1.29
CA GLY A 8 6.78 -13.52 0.10
C GLY A 8 7.23 -14.91 0.51
N LYS A 9 6.46 -15.95 0.11
CA LYS A 9 6.83 -17.36 0.33
C LYS A 9 8.09 -17.79 -0.41
N GLN A 10 8.33 -17.29 -1.62
CA GLN A 10 9.60 -17.52 -2.32
C GLN A 10 10.78 -16.96 -1.52
N LEU A 11 10.68 -15.73 -1.01
CA LEU A 11 11.72 -15.14 -0.16
C LEU A 11 11.89 -15.92 1.15
N PHE A 12 10.80 -16.38 1.77
CA PHE A 12 10.88 -17.22 2.97
C PHE A 12 11.61 -18.54 2.70
N ALA A 13 11.31 -19.21 1.58
CA ALA A 13 11.97 -20.46 1.19
C ALA A 13 13.48 -20.28 0.95
N GLU A 14 13.91 -19.16 0.36
CA GLU A 14 15.33 -18.83 0.17
C GLU A 14 16.09 -18.68 1.48
N TYR A 15 15.41 -18.28 2.55
CA TYR A 15 15.96 -18.18 3.91
C TYR A 15 15.81 -19.49 4.69
N GLY A 16 15.39 -20.59 4.05
CA GLY A 16 15.22 -21.89 4.67
C GLY A 16 14.08 -21.92 5.69
N LEU A 17 13.04 -21.10 5.49
CA LEU A 17 11.85 -21.08 6.34
C LEU A 17 10.78 -22.06 5.81
N PRO A 18 10.02 -22.71 6.70
CA PRO A 18 9.05 -23.72 6.31
C PRO A 18 7.81 -23.08 5.67
N VAL A 19 7.67 -23.23 4.35
CA VAL A 19 6.48 -22.79 3.59
C VAL A 19 5.90 -23.97 2.80
N SER A 20 4.63 -23.86 2.43
CA SER A 20 3.95 -24.88 1.64
C SER A 20 4.56 -25.00 0.25
N LYS A 21 4.57 -26.22 -0.30
CA LYS A 21 4.86 -26.40 -1.73
C LYS A 21 3.67 -25.83 -2.51
N GLY A 22 3.94 -24.85 -3.36
CA GLY A 22 2.90 -24.20 -4.15
C GLY A 22 3.42 -23.55 -5.42
N PHE A 23 2.49 -23.25 -6.32
CA PHE A 23 2.74 -22.67 -7.62
C PHE A 23 1.75 -21.51 -7.86
N ALA A 24 2.29 -20.36 -8.26
CA ALA A 24 1.47 -19.22 -8.69
C ALA A 24 1.23 -19.32 -10.20
N VAL A 25 -0.03 -19.43 -10.59
CA VAL A 25 -0.47 -19.73 -11.96
C VAL A 25 -1.37 -18.61 -12.49
N ASP A 26 -1.41 -18.43 -13.81
CA ASP A 26 -2.23 -17.40 -14.47
C ASP A 26 -3.24 -17.94 -15.47
N THR A 27 -3.37 -19.26 -15.58
CA THR A 27 -4.45 -19.92 -16.33
C THR A 27 -5.19 -20.98 -15.50
N PRO A 28 -6.48 -21.23 -15.80
CA PRO A 28 -7.23 -22.33 -15.17
C PRO A 28 -6.60 -23.71 -15.38
N GLU A 29 -5.99 -23.95 -16.54
CA GLU A 29 -5.29 -25.20 -16.88
C GLU A 29 -4.07 -25.41 -15.98
N GLU A 30 -3.23 -24.39 -15.81
CA GLU A 30 -2.07 -24.45 -14.92
C GLU A 30 -2.47 -24.69 -13.46
N ALA A 31 -3.65 -24.20 -13.02
CA ALA A 31 -4.15 -24.47 -11.67
C ALA A 31 -4.42 -25.96 -11.45
N ALA A 32 -4.98 -26.65 -12.44
CA ALA A 32 -5.15 -28.11 -12.39
C ALA A 32 -3.80 -28.84 -12.43
N GLU A 33 -2.87 -28.41 -13.30
CA GLU A 33 -1.52 -28.99 -13.36
C GLU A 33 -0.73 -28.79 -12.06
N ALA A 34 -0.94 -27.68 -11.36
CA ALA A 34 -0.30 -27.41 -10.08
C ALA A 34 -0.73 -28.43 -9.02
N CYS A 35 -2.00 -28.86 -9.00
CA CYS A 35 -2.46 -29.94 -8.14
C CYS A 35 -1.68 -31.24 -8.40
N ASP A 36 -1.49 -31.61 -9.67
CA ASP A 36 -0.72 -32.80 -10.06
C ASP A 36 0.76 -32.68 -9.64
N LYS A 37 1.38 -31.49 -9.84
CA LYS A 37 2.77 -31.22 -9.46
C LYS A 37 2.97 -31.24 -7.94
N ILE A 38 2.00 -30.79 -7.16
CA ILE A 38 2.04 -30.81 -5.69
C ILE A 38 1.83 -32.23 -5.18
N GLY A 39 0.87 -32.96 -5.76
CA GLY A 39 0.39 -34.26 -5.29
C GLY A 39 -0.57 -34.13 -4.10
N GLY A 40 -1.12 -35.26 -3.65
CA GLY A 40 -2.10 -35.32 -2.55
C GLY A 40 -3.54 -35.42 -3.03
N SER A 41 -4.49 -35.25 -2.10
CA SER A 41 -5.94 -35.31 -2.36
C SER A 41 -6.66 -34.00 -2.05
N GLU A 42 -5.97 -33.02 -1.47
CA GLU A 42 -6.54 -31.73 -1.08
C GLU A 42 -5.50 -30.61 -1.26
N TRP A 43 -5.94 -29.47 -1.76
CA TRP A 43 -5.11 -28.29 -2.04
C TRP A 43 -5.81 -27.02 -1.59
N VAL A 44 -5.04 -25.98 -1.29
CA VAL A 44 -5.57 -24.65 -1.04
C VAL A 44 -5.33 -23.78 -2.27
N VAL A 45 -6.38 -23.14 -2.75
CA VAL A 45 -6.33 -22.17 -3.85
C VAL A 45 -6.60 -20.77 -3.32
N LYS A 46 -5.74 -19.81 -3.66
CA LYS A 46 -5.76 -18.45 -3.13
C LYS A 46 -5.61 -17.41 -4.24
N ALA A 47 -6.59 -16.55 -4.40
CA ALA A 47 -6.46 -15.35 -5.23
C ALA A 47 -5.31 -14.48 -4.70
N GLN A 48 -4.43 -14.05 -5.60
CA GLN A 48 -3.27 -13.23 -5.26
C GLN A 48 -3.60 -11.75 -5.52
N VAL A 49 -3.72 -11.01 -4.42
CA VAL A 49 -3.86 -9.55 -4.36
C VAL A 49 -3.04 -9.03 -3.17
N HIS A 50 -2.66 -7.75 -3.17
CA HIS A 50 -1.87 -7.18 -2.07
C HIS A 50 -2.68 -6.98 -0.78
N ALA A 51 -3.99 -6.80 -0.88
CA ALA A 51 -4.88 -6.60 0.25
C ALA A 51 -5.09 -7.89 1.06
N GLY A 52 -5.21 -7.74 2.38
CA GLY A 52 -5.62 -8.82 3.29
C GLY A 52 -7.12 -9.11 3.21
N GLY A 53 -7.60 -10.05 4.03
CA GLY A 53 -9.04 -10.37 4.12
C GLY A 53 -9.58 -11.25 2.99
N ARG A 54 -8.71 -11.79 2.14
CA ARG A 54 -9.05 -12.61 0.95
C ARG A 54 -9.97 -13.80 1.29
N GLY A 55 -9.74 -14.47 2.42
CA GLY A 55 -10.56 -15.60 2.86
C GLY A 55 -12.03 -15.22 3.11
N LYS A 56 -12.27 -14.08 3.76
CA LYS A 56 -13.64 -13.57 4.01
C LYS A 56 -14.37 -13.18 2.73
N ALA A 57 -13.62 -12.77 1.71
CA ALA A 57 -14.14 -12.42 0.39
C ALA A 57 -14.32 -13.64 -0.56
N GLY A 58 -14.05 -14.86 -0.09
CA GLY A 58 -14.12 -16.08 -0.92
C GLY A 58 -12.92 -16.29 -1.85
N GLY A 59 -11.87 -15.46 -1.71
CA GLY A 59 -10.61 -15.54 -2.45
C GLY A 59 -9.64 -16.60 -1.91
N VAL A 60 -10.04 -17.42 -0.93
CA VAL A 60 -9.27 -18.57 -0.44
C VAL A 60 -10.22 -19.76 -0.28
N LYS A 61 -9.85 -20.93 -0.80
CA LYS A 61 -10.69 -22.13 -0.74
C LYS A 61 -9.86 -23.41 -0.62
N LEU A 62 -10.32 -24.37 0.18
CA LEU A 62 -9.84 -25.76 0.16
C LEU A 62 -10.58 -26.52 -0.94
N VAL A 63 -9.83 -27.19 -1.83
CA VAL A 63 -10.36 -27.96 -2.96
C VAL A 63 -9.87 -29.41 -2.88
N LYS A 64 -10.69 -30.35 -3.34
CA LYS A 64 -10.41 -31.80 -3.27
C LYS A 64 -10.23 -32.46 -4.64
N SER A 65 -10.29 -31.68 -5.71
CA SER A 65 -10.12 -32.13 -7.08
C SER A 65 -9.41 -31.07 -7.91
N LYS A 66 -8.73 -31.49 -8.97
CA LYS A 66 -8.09 -30.58 -9.93
C LYS A 66 -9.14 -29.77 -10.71
N GLU A 67 -10.34 -30.34 -10.89
CA GLU A 67 -11.49 -29.68 -11.50
C GLU A 67 -11.97 -28.50 -10.65
N ASP A 68 -12.01 -28.67 -9.33
CA ASP A 68 -12.35 -27.57 -8.39
C ASP A 68 -11.29 -26.46 -8.40
N ALA A 69 -9.99 -26.82 -8.50
CA ALA A 69 -8.91 -25.84 -8.62
C ALA A 69 -9.02 -25.03 -9.93
N LYS A 70 -9.28 -25.72 -11.05
CA LYS A 70 -9.56 -25.10 -12.35
C LYS A 70 -10.77 -24.17 -12.30
N ALA A 71 -11.87 -24.62 -11.69
CA ALA A 71 -13.09 -23.83 -11.55
C ALA A 71 -12.86 -22.56 -10.71
N PHE A 72 -12.10 -22.67 -9.61
CA PHE A 72 -11.73 -21.51 -8.80
C PHE A 72 -10.88 -20.50 -9.59
N ALA A 73 -9.89 -20.97 -10.35
CA ALA A 73 -9.07 -20.11 -11.18
C ALA A 73 -9.90 -19.41 -12.27
N GLN A 74 -10.80 -20.13 -12.95
CA GLN A 74 -11.72 -19.54 -13.93
C GLN A 74 -12.69 -18.53 -13.30
N GLN A 75 -13.06 -18.73 -12.04
CA GLN A 75 -13.92 -17.80 -11.31
C GLN A 75 -13.23 -16.47 -11.05
N TRP A 76 -11.94 -16.47 -10.71
CA TRP A 76 -11.24 -15.29 -10.18
C TRP A 76 -10.30 -14.60 -11.16
N LEU A 77 -9.60 -15.34 -12.03
CA LEU A 77 -8.63 -14.74 -12.96
C LEU A 77 -9.30 -13.69 -13.86
N GLY A 78 -8.71 -12.50 -13.91
CA GLY A 78 -9.23 -11.36 -14.68
C GLY A 78 -10.40 -10.62 -14.02
N LYS A 79 -10.83 -11.00 -12.82
CA LYS A 79 -11.81 -10.26 -12.02
C LYS A 79 -11.14 -9.52 -10.87
N ASN A 80 -11.87 -8.60 -10.26
CA ASN A 80 -11.43 -7.91 -9.07
C ASN A 80 -11.93 -8.62 -7.81
N LEU A 81 -11.05 -8.76 -6.83
CA LEU A 81 -11.38 -9.22 -5.49
C LEU A 81 -11.53 -8.00 -4.58
N VAL A 82 -12.75 -7.77 -4.10
CA VAL A 82 -13.03 -6.74 -3.09
C VAL A 82 -12.88 -7.38 -1.71
N THR A 83 -12.08 -6.76 -0.84
CA THR A 83 -11.96 -7.16 0.56
C THR A 83 -12.24 -5.95 1.46
N TYR A 84 -12.25 -6.14 2.78
CA TYR A 84 -12.38 -5.02 3.70
C TYR A 84 -11.14 -4.09 3.72
N GLN A 85 -10.04 -4.48 3.06
CA GLN A 85 -8.80 -3.70 2.93
C GLN A 85 -8.64 -3.10 1.52
N THR A 86 -9.58 -3.30 0.61
CA THR A 86 -9.61 -2.62 -0.70
C THR A 86 -10.64 -1.50 -0.70
N ASP A 87 -10.61 -0.65 -1.72
CA ASP A 87 -11.76 0.19 -2.06
C ASP A 87 -12.93 -0.67 -2.61
N ALA A 88 -14.00 0.00 -3.04
CA ALA A 88 -15.15 -0.66 -3.64
C ALA A 88 -14.86 -1.34 -5.01
N ASN A 89 -13.76 -0.99 -5.67
CA ASN A 89 -13.37 -1.56 -6.96
C ASN A 89 -12.57 -2.86 -6.79
N GLY A 90 -11.93 -3.05 -5.64
CA GLY A 90 -11.10 -4.21 -5.35
C GLY A 90 -9.77 -4.19 -6.09
N GLN A 91 -9.04 -5.29 -5.99
CA GLN A 91 -7.78 -5.48 -6.70
C GLN A 91 -7.88 -6.59 -7.75
N PRO A 92 -7.25 -6.43 -8.92
CA PRO A 92 -7.33 -7.43 -9.99
C PRO A 92 -6.57 -8.70 -9.61
N VAL A 93 -7.21 -9.84 -9.81
CA VAL A 93 -6.61 -11.16 -9.62
C VAL A 93 -5.98 -11.61 -10.93
N SER A 94 -4.66 -11.45 -11.03
CA SER A 94 -3.86 -11.90 -12.19
C SER A 94 -3.22 -13.28 -11.97
N LYS A 95 -3.11 -13.74 -10.71
CA LYS A 95 -2.57 -15.03 -10.34
C LYS A 95 -3.38 -15.74 -9.26
N ILE A 96 -3.35 -17.06 -9.30
CA ILE A 96 -3.84 -17.95 -8.25
C ILE A 96 -2.66 -18.71 -7.67
N LEU A 97 -2.51 -18.72 -6.34
CA LEU A 97 -1.58 -19.61 -5.66
C LEU A 97 -2.31 -20.92 -5.36
N VAL A 98 -1.82 -22.02 -5.94
CA VAL A 98 -2.24 -23.38 -5.60
C VAL A 98 -1.16 -23.98 -4.72
N GLU A 99 -1.51 -24.48 -3.53
CA GLU A 99 -0.53 -25.04 -2.58
C GLU A 99 -1.05 -26.27 -1.85
N SER A 100 -0.11 -27.04 -1.27
CA SER A 100 -0.42 -28.19 -0.42
C SER A 100 -1.25 -27.78 0.79
N CYS A 101 -2.28 -28.57 1.12
CA CYS A 101 -3.02 -28.41 2.37
C CYS A 101 -2.10 -28.62 3.57
N THR A 102 -2.27 -27.81 4.62
CA THR A 102 -1.52 -27.90 5.87
C THR A 102 -2.45 -28.35 6.99
N ASP A 103 -2.08 -29.39 7.73
CA ASP A 103 -2.81 -29.87 8.90
C ASP A 103 -2.64 -28.93 10.11
N ILE A 104 -3.47 -27.90 10.19
CA ILE A 104 -3.43 -26.88 11.26
C ILE A 104 -3.91 -27.49 12.59
N ASP A 105 -3.09 -27.39 13.63
CA ASP A 105 -3.46 -27.66 15.04
C ASP A 105 -3.72 -26.34 15.79
N LYS A 106 -2.79 -25.38 15.66
CA LYS A 106 -2.92 -24.04 16.25
C LYS A 106 -2.39 -22.96 15.33
N GLU A 107 -3.02 -21.80 15.35
CA GLU A 107 -2.60 -20.60 14.63
C GLU A 107 -1.97 -19.59 15.60
N LEU A 108 -0.80 -19.07 15.23
CA LEU A 108 -0.08 -18.01 15.92
C LEU A 108 0.08 -16.82 14.99
N TYR A 109 0.48 -15.68 15.55
CA TYR A 109 0.89 -14.51 14.81
C TYR A 109 2.38 -14.26 15.00
N LEU A 110 3.09 -13.90 13.92
CA LEU A 110 4.44 -13.35 13.97
C LEU A 110 4.59 -12.26 12.92
N GLY A 111 4.98 -11.05 13.34
CA GLY A 111 5.23 -9.94 12.41
C GLY A 111 6.36 -9.03 12.89
N ALA A 112 6.83 -8.15 12.03
CA ALA A 112 7.85 -7.17 12.33
C ALA A 112 7.60 -5.86 11.58
N VAL A 113 7.90 -4.75 12.25
CA VAL A 113 7.82 -3.39 11.68
C VAL A 113 8.99 -2.55 12.19
N VAL A 114 9.25 -1.43 11.53
CA VAL A 114 10.09 -0.37 12.10
C VAL A 114 9.24 0.45 13.08
N ASP A 115 9.41 0.19 14.37
CA ASP A 115 8.77 0.98 15.43
C ASP A 115 9.43 2.36 15.51
N ARG A 116 8.68 3.38 15.10
CA ARG A 116 9.14 4.78 15.09
C ARG A 116 9.40 5.33 16.49
N SER A 117 8.70 4.84 17.52
CA SER A 117 8.84 5.30 18.90
C SER A 117 10.19 4.87 19.48
N SER A 118 10.47 3.57 19.44
CA SER A 118 11.75 3.01 19.90
C SER A 118 12.89 3.21 18.90
N ARG A 119 12.58 3.51 17.63
CA ARG A 119 13.52 3.65 16.51
C ARG A 119 14.27 2.35 16.25
N ARG A 120 13.54 1.24 16.23
CA ARG A 120 14.09 -0.12 16.12
C ARG A 120 13.19 -0.98 15.25
N ILE A 121 13.75 -2.04 14.68
CA ILE A 121 12.93 -3.14 14.17
C ILE A 121 12.37 -3.85 15.41
N VAL A 122 11.05 -4.00 15.46
CA VAL A 122 10.36 -4.69 16.56
C VAL A 122 9.56 -5.84 15.97
N PHE A 123 9.87 -7.04 16.45
CA PHE A 123 9.06 -8.23 16.22
C PHE A 123 7.92 -8.29 17.23
N MET A 124 6.77 -8.76 16.77
CA MET A 124 5.56 -8.98 17.54
C MET A 124 5.12 -10.42 17.36
N ALA A 125 4.79 -11.11 18.44
CA ALA A 125 4.24 -12.46 18.40
C ALA A 125 3.01 -12.57 19.29
N SER A 126 2.05 -13.41 18.89
CA SER A 126 0.83 -13.64 19.67
C SER A 126 0.30 -15.07 19.50
N THR A 127 -0.41 -15.56 20.50
CA THR A 127 -1.20 -16.80 20.39
C THR A 127 -2.48 -16.60 19.58
N GLU A 128 -2.86 -15.37 19.28
CA GLU A 128 -4.03 -15.03 18.49
C GLU A 128 -3.66 -14.94 17.00
N GLY A 129 -3.35 -16.07 16.38
CA GLY A 129 -3.17 -16.17 14.93
C GLY A 129 -4.49 -16.21 14.17
N GLY A 130 -4.45 -15.92 12.87
CA GLY A 130 -5.63 -15.98 11.98
C GLY A 130 -6.61 -14.81 12.13
N VAL A 131 -6.28 -13.83 12.98
CA VAL A 131 -7.09 -12.63 13.24
C VAL A 131 -6.30 -11.37 12.93
N ASP A 132 -7.03 -10.25 12.80
CA ASP A 132 -6.45 -8.92 12.59
C ASP A 132 -5.65 -8.51 13.83
N ILE A 133 -4.35 -8.27 13.68
CA ILE A 133 -3.48 -8.01 14.84
C ILE A 133 -3.80 -6.66 15.50
N GLU A 134 -4.31 -5.72 14.72
CA GLU A 134 -4.79 -4.41 15.18
C GLU A 134 -5.95 -4.58 16.18
N LYS A 135 -6.83 -5.55 15.95
CA LYS A 135 -7.91 -5.88 16.89
C LYS A 135 -7.36 -6.47 18.19
N VAL A 136 -6.39 -7.37 18.10
CA VAL A 136 -5.72 -7.94 19.29
C VAL A 136 -5.00 -6.84 20.08
N ALA A 137 -4.35 -5.89 19.38
CA ALA A 137 -3.65 -4.77 19.99
C ALA A 137 -4.59 -3.81 20.73
N HIS A 138 -5.82 -3.63 20.22
CA HIS A 138 -6.84 -2.81 20.85
C HIS A 138 -7.53 -3.53 22.03
N ASP A 139 -8.01 -4.77 21.80
CA ASP A 139 -8.88 -5.48 22.74
C ASP A 139 -8.11 -6.23 23.84
N THR A 140 -6.96 -6.80 23.51
CA THR A 140 -6.13 -7.64 24.41
C THR A 140 -4.63 -7.37 24.20
N PRO A 141 -4.14 -6.13 24.41
CA PRO A 141 -2.76 -5.73 24.12
C PRO A 141 -1.70 -6.59 24.83
N GLU A 142 -2.03 -7.16 26.00
CA GLU A 142 -1.18 -8.05 26.78
C GLU A 142 -0.84 -9.36 26.05
N LYS A 143 -1.63 -9.76 25.04
CA LYS A 143 -1.36 -10.93 24.21
C LYS A 143 -0.32 -10.67 23.11
N ILE A 144 0.16 -9.44 22.97
CA ILE A 144 1.19 -9.08 21.99
C ILE A 144 2.55 -8.97 22.68
N LEU A 145 3.35 -10.00 22.45
CA LEU A 145 4.72 -10.11 22.94
C LEU A 145 5.65 -9.41 21.94
N LYS A 146 6.71 -8.76 22.43
CA LYS A 146 7.59 -7.96 21.59
C LYS A 146 9.06 -8.30 21.80
N ALA A 147 9.83 -8.30 20.71
CA ALA A 147 11.28 -8.36 20.74
C ALA A 147 11.87 -7.20 19.92
N THR A 148 12.65 -6.34 20.58
CA THR A 148 13.30 -5.19 19.96
C THR A 148 14.69 -5.55 19.46
N ILE A 149 14.93 -5.40 18.17
CA ILE A 149 16.21 -5.76 17.55
C ILE A 149 17.23 -4.64 17.76
N ASP A 150 18.37 -4.95 18.36
CA ASP A 150 19.46 -3.99 18.50
C ASP A 150 20.22 -3.87 17.16
N PRO A 151 20.41 -2.64 16.64
CA PRO A 151 21.06 -2.44 15.34
C PRO A 151 22.55 -2.85 15.32
N LEU A 152 23.22 -2.91 16.47
CA LEU A 152 24.63 -3.29 16.56
C LEU A 152 24.84 -4.80 16.41
N VAL A 153 24.00 -5.59 17.07
CA VAL A 153 24.17 -7.06 17.15
C VAL A 153 23.17 -7.82 16.28
N GLY A 154 22.14 -7.15 15.76
CA GLY A 154 21.05 -7.79 15.03
C GLY A 154 20.18 -8.68 15.92
N ALA A 155 19.30 -9.47 15.30
CA ALA A 155 18.41 -10.36 16.04
C ALA A 155 19.18 -11.50 16.69
N GLN A 156 18.96 -11.69 17.98
CA GLN A 156 19.68 -12.69 18.76
C GLN A 156 18.79 -13.90 19.05
N PRO A 157 19.33 -15.14 19.01
CA PRO A 157 18.56 -16.35 19.29
C PRO A 157 17.84 -16.35 20.65
N TYR A 158 18.34 -15.62 21.66
CA TYR A 158 17.65 -15.55 22.95
C TYR A 158 16.29 -14.85 22.85
N GLN A 159 16.14 -13.86 21.98
CA GLN A 159 14.90 -13.12 21.76
C GLN A 159 13.84 -14.03 21.14
N GLY A 160 14.25 -14.84 20.15
CA GLY A 160 13.39 -15.88 19.57
C GLY A 160 12.94 -16.92 20.61
N ARG A 161 13.85 -17.37 21.48
CA ARG A 161 13.51 -18.30 22.57
C ARG A 161 12.56 -17.66 23.59
N GLU A 162 12.79 -16.41 23.96
CA GLU A 162 11.95 -15.67 24.92
C GLU A 162 10.51 -15.58 24.43
N LEU A 163 10.31 -15.16 23.18
CA LEU A 163 8.99 -15.16 22.53
C LEU A 163 8.39 -16.57 22.48
N ALA A 164 9.17 -17.59 22.09
CA ALA A 164 8.69 -18.96 22.04
C ALA A 164 8.18 -19.48 23.39
N PHE A 165 8.90 -19.19 24.48
CA PHE A 165 8.48 -19.55 25.84
C PHE A 165 7.21 -18.82 26.26
N GLN A 166 7.13 -17.52 25.98
CA GLN A 166 5.96 -16.69 26.31
C GLN A 166 4.70 -17.11 25.52
N LEU A 167 4.87 -17.61 24.28
CA LEU A 167 3.80 -18.23 23.48
C LEU A 167 3.39 -19.63 23.98
N GLY A 168 4.13 -20.21 24.92
CA GLY A 168 3.89 -21.55 25.44
C GLY A 168 4.36 -22.69 24.52
N LEU A 169 5.29 -22.43 23.60
CA LEU A 169 5.87 -23.45 22.71
C LEU A 169 6.74 -24.43 23.50
N LYS A 170 6.82 -25.68 23.02
CA LYS A 170 7.51 -26.77 23.73
C LYS A 170 8.46 -27.56 22.82
N GLY A 171 9.52 -28.10 23.41
CA GLY A 171 10.43 -29.02 22.73
C GLY A 171 11.05 -28.41 21.45
N ASP A 172 10.92 -29.12 20.33
CA ASP A 172 11.49 -28.69 19.06
C ASP A 172 10.82 -27.45 18.46
N GLN A 173 9.58 -27.11 18.88
CA GLN A 173 8.92 -25.87 18.47
C GLN A 173 9.72 -24.64 18.88
N ILE A 174 10.41 -24.67 20.02
CA ILE A 174 11.23 -23.55 20.49
C ILE A 174 12.41 -23.33 19.53
N LYS A 175 13.06 -24.42 19.09
CA LYS A 175 14.17 -24.37 18.13
C LYS A 175 13.70 -23.86 16.77
N GLN A 176 12.56 -24.38 16.28
CA GLN A 176 11.97 -23.98 15.02
C GLN A 176 11.52 -22.51 15.03
N PHE A 177 10.87 -22.05 16.10
CA PHE A 177 10.46 -20.66 16.24
C PHE A 177 11.69 -19.74 16.28
N THR A 178 12.73 -20.13 17.02
CA THR A 178 13.98 -19.36 17.08
C THR A 178 14.63 -19.25 15.69
N HIS A 179 14.67 -20.36 14.93
CA HIS A 179 15.17 -20.36 13.54
C HIS A 179 14.34 -19.44 12.64
N ILE A 180 13.01 -19.53 12.72
CA ILE A 180 12.09 -18.66 11.95
C ILE A 180 12.31 -17.19 12.32
N PHE A 181 12.34 -16.86 13.60
CA PHE A 181 12.57 -15.50 14.08
C PHE A 181 13.88 -14.90 13.56
N VAL A 182 15.00 -15.62 13.71
CA VAL A 182 16.31 -15.14 13.25
C VAL A 182 16.34 -15.02 11.72
N GLY A 183 15.76 -15.99 11.00
CA GLY A 183 15.68 -15.98 9.54
C GLY A 183 14.85 -14.81 9.00
N LEU A 184 13.66 -14.57 9.57
CA LEU A 184 12.80 -13.45 9.21
C LEU A 184 13.44 -12.10 9.57
N ALA A 185 14.16 -12.00 10.69
CA ALA A 185 14.86 -10.77 11.05
C ALA A 185 16.01 -10.45 10.10
N LYS A 186 16.75 -11.48 9.69
CA LYS A 186 17.79 -11.34 8.66
C LYS A 186 17.18 -10.93 7.31
N LEU A 187 16.09 -11.58 6.91
CA LEU A 187 15.33 -11.23 5.70
C LEU A 187 14.85 -9.78 5.74
N PHE A 188 14.30 -9.34 6.88
CA PHE A 188 13.84 -7.96 7.09
C PHE A 188 14.94 -6.93 6.81
N GLN A 189 16.16 -7.21 7.29
CA GLN A 189 17.32 -6.34 7.11
C GLN A 189 17.90 -6.42 5.70
N ASP A 190 18.14 -7.63 5.18
CA ASP A 190 18.80 -7.84 3.88
C ASP A 190 17.98 -7.24 2.72
N TYR A 191 16.65 -7.24 2.85
CA TYR A 191 15.71 -6.77 1.82
C TYR A 191 15.08 -5.40 2.09
N ASP A 192 15.55 -4.67 3.10
CA ASP A 192 15.05 -3.33 3.47
C ASP A 192 13.51 -3.29 3.63
N LEU A 193 12.99 -4.22 4.44
CA LEU A 193 11.55 -4.29 4.66
C LEU A 193 11.07 -3.14 5.55
N ALA A 194 9.84 -2.69 5.30
CA ALA A 194 9.09 -1.80 6.17
C ALA A 194 8.12 -2.59 7.08
N LEU A 195 7.59 -3.71 6.56
CA LEU A 195 6.68 -4.60 7.26
C LEU A 195 6.90 -6.05 6.81
N LEU A 196 6.80 -6.97 7.77
CA LEU A 196 6.73 -8.40 7.53
C LEU A 196 5.66 -8.99 8.44
N GLU A 197 4.84 -9.89 7.91
CA GLU A 197 3.80 -10.57 8.67
C GLU A 197 3.62 -12.01 8.18
N VAL A 198 3.56 -12.93 9.14
CA VAL A 198 3.21 -14.34 8.99
C VAL A 198 1.94 -14.57 9.79
N ASN A 199 0.79 -14.52 9.10
CA ASN A 199 -0.51 -14.63 9.74
C ASN A 199 -1.45 -15.57 8.94
N PRO A 200 -1.58 -16.86 9.33
CA PRO A 200 -1.02 -17.45 10.54
C PRO A 200 0.39 -18.04 10.37
N LEU A 201 1.16 -18.00 11.47
CA LEU A 201 2.23 -18.95 11.74
C LEU A 201 1.61 -20.18 12.40
N VAL A 202 1.62 -21.32 11.72
CA VAL A 202 0.89 -22.51 12.13
C VAL A 202 1.77 -23.46 12.93
N ILE A 203 1.21 -24.01 14.02
CA ILE A 203 1.64 -25.30 14.58
C ILE A 203 0.84 -26.38 13.86
N LYS A 204 1.53 -27.27 13.16
CA LYS A 204 0.90 -28.43 12.51
C LYS A 204 0.56 -29.51 13.53
N LYS A 205 -0.33 -30.43 13.16
CA LYS A 205 -0.66 -31.61 13.99
C LYS A 205 0.54 -32.52 14.31
N ASP A 206 1.59 -32.49 13.48
CA ASP A 206 2.86 -33.18 13.74
C ASP A 206 3.77 -32.44 14.74
N GLY A 207 3.33 -31.29 15.25
CA GLY A 207 4.03 -30.44 16.19
C GLY A 207 4.98 -29.42 15.56
N ASN A 208 5.23 -29.47 14.25
CA ASN A 208 6.17 -28.57 13.57
C ASN A 208 5.54 -27.21 13.22
N LEU A 209 6.36 -26.15 13.21
CA LEU A 209 5.96 -24.81 12.79
C LEU A 209 5.99 -24.64 11.27
N HIS A 210 5.08 -23.83 10.75
CA HIS A 210 4.92 -23.59 9.31
C HIS A 210 4.41 -22.17 9.03
N CYS A 211 5.04 -21.45 8.10
CA CYS A 211 4.61 -20.13 7.66
C CYS A 211 3.50 -20.30 6.60
N LEU A 212 2.24 -20.24 7.02
CA LEU A 212 1.10 -20.52 6.14
C LEU A 212 0.74 -19.35 5.22
N ASP A 213 0.98 -18.11 5.65
CA ASP A 213 0.79 -16.90 4.86
C ASP A 213 2.04 -15.99 4.98
N ALA A 214 2.19 -15.07 4.03
CA ALA A 214 3.30 -14.14 3.97
C ALA A 214 2.81 -12.79 3.44
N LYS A 215 2.96 -11.74 4.24
CA LYS A 215 2.73 -10.36 3.82
C LYS A 215 4.01 -9.56 4.03
N ILE A 216 4.51 -8.96 2.96
CA ILE A 216 5.77 -8.21 2.97
C ILE A 216 5.53 -6.84 2.35
N ASN A 217 5.99 -5.79 3.03
CA ASN A 217 6.11 -4.45 2.45
C ASN A 217 7.57 -4.01 2.50
N ILE A 218 8.05 -3.52 1.38
CA ILE A 218 9.43 -3.06 1.17
C ILE A 218 9.47 -1.54 1.28
N ASP A 219 10.52 -1.01 1.93
CA ASP A 219 10.81 0.41 1.91
C ASP A 219 11.11 0.86 0.47
N SER A 220 10.20 1.67 -0.10
CA SER A 220 10.36 2.19 -1.46
C SER A 220 11.63 3.02 -1.62
N ASN A 221 12.12 3.66 -0.54
CA ASN A 221 13.35 4.45 -0.58
C ASN A 221 14.60 3.59 -0.73
N ALA A 222 14.52 2.28 -0.48
CA ALA A 222 15.63 1.35 -0.65
C ALA A 222 15.59 0.58 -1.98
N LEU A 223 14.55 0.77 -2.81
CA LEU A 223 14.41 0.05 -4.08
C LEU A 223 15.58 0.28 -5.04
N TYR A 224 16.32 1.39 -4.92
CA TYR A 224 17.51 1.66 -5.73
C TYR A 224 18.59 0.56 -5.57
N ARG A 225 18.69 -0.05 -4.38
CA ARG A 225 19.66 -1.13 -4.06
C ARG A 225 19.02 -2.53 -3.96
N GLN A 226 17.73 -2.66 -4.26
CA GLN A 226 16.99 -3.92 -4.23
C GLN A 226 16.48 -4.32 -5.63
N PRO A 227 17.37 -4.59 -6.61
CA PRO A 227 16.97 -4.84 -8.00
C PRO A 227 16.06 -6.06 -8.16
N LYS A 228 16.30 -7.12 -7.37
CA LYS A 228 15.46 -8.33 -7.35
C LYS A 228 14.03 -8.00 -6.95
N LEU A 229 13.86 -7.21 -5.89
CA LEU A 229 12.54 -6.84 -5.39
C LEU A 229 11.83 -5.86 -6.32
N ARG A 230 12.57 -4.92 -6.93
CA ARG A 230 12.01 -4.02 -7.94
C ARG A 230 11.39 -4.80 -9.11
N ALA A 231 12.00 -5.91 -9.52
CA ALA A 231 11.45 -6.78 -10.57
C ALA A 231 10.19 -7.55 -10.15
N MET A 232 9.88 -7.62 -8.85
CA MET A 232 8.67 -8.26 -8.32
C MET A 232 7.47 -7.30 -8.23
N HIS A 233 7.65 -5.99 -8.51
CA HIS A 233 6.57 -5.01 -8.41
C HIS A 233 5.43 -5.35 -9.37
N ASP A 234 4.23 -5.50 -8.82
CA ASP A 234 2.99 -5.59 -9.59
C ASP A 234 2.22 -4.26 -9.51
N PRO A 235 2.37 -3.37 -10.52
CA PRO A 235 1.69 -2.08 -10.53
C PRO A 235 0.17 -2.21 -10.77
N SER A 236 -0.36 -3.38 -11.14
CA SER A 236 -1.81 -3.55 -11.32
C SER A 236 -2.58 -3.52 -10.00
N GLN A 237 -1.88 -3.65 -8.87
CA GLN A 237 -2.47 -3.66 -7.53
C GLN A 237 -2.61 -2.24 -6.95
N ASP A 238 -1.98 -1.25 -7.58
CA ASP A 238 -2.01 0.16 -7.19
C ASP A 238 -3.05 0.92 -8.05
N ASP A 239 -3.53 2.09 -7.61
CA ASP A 239 -4.37 2.95 -8.47
C ASP A 239 -3.53 3.40 -9.68
N ALA A 240 -4.07 3.22 -10.90
CA ALA A 240 -3.38 3.57 -12.14
C ALA A 240 -2.94 5.04 -12.18
N ARG A 241 -3.67 5.94 -11.50
CA ARG A 241 -3.34 7.36 -11.36
C ARG A 241 -2.12 7.57 -10.46
N GLU A 242 -1.99 6.81 -9.38
CA GLU A 242 -0.82 6.84 -8.49
C GLU A 242 0.43 6.36 -9.24
N ALA A 243 0.32 5.25 -9.97
CA ALA A 243 1.40 4.72 -10.79
C ALA A 243 1.81 5.70 -11.91
N HIS A 244 0.86 6.40 -12.53
CA HIS A 244 1.14 7.45 -13.52
C HIS A 244 1.81 8.68 -12.87
N ALA A 245 1.30 9.12 -11.72
CA ALA A 245 1.86 10.23 -10.95
C ALA A 245 3.33 10.00 -10.61
N GLN A 246 3.68 8.78 -10.18
CA GLN A 246 5.04 8.43 -9.80
C GLN A 246 6.04 8.58 -10.96
N LYS A 247 5.64 8.33 -12.21
CA LYS A 247 6.49 8.54 -13.41
C LYS A 247 6.88 9.99 -13.63
N TRP A 248 6.09 10.92 -13.09
CA TRP A 248 6.30 12.36 -13.15
C TRP A 248 6.80 12.94 -11.83
N GLU A 249 7.28 12.08 -10.92
CA GLU A 249 7.72 12.43 -9.57
C GLU A 249 6.62 13.15 -8.77
N LEU A 250 5.35 12.87 -9.06
CA LEU A 250 4.20 13.40 -8.33
C LEU A 250 3.77 12.36 -7.30
N ASN A 251 3.49 12.81 -6.07
CA ASN A 251 2.86 11.94 -5.07
C ASN A 251 1.36 12.20 -5.12
N TYR A 252 0.58 11.22 -5.58
CA TYR A 252 -0.87 11.28 -5.70
C TYR A 252 -1.51 10.23 -4.79
N VAL A 253 -2.65 10.55 -4.18
CA VAL A 253 -3.53 9.57 -3.53
C VAL A 253 -4.98 9.99 -3.81
N ALA A 254 -5.80 9.07 -4.31
CA ALA A 254 -7.20 9.34 -4.60
C ALA A 254 -8.07 9.35 -3.32
N LEU A 255 -9.12 10.17 -3.30
CA LEU A 255 -10.10 10.29 -2.21
C LEU A 255 -11.53 10.42 -2.78
N GLU A 256 -12.56 10.29 -1.95
CA GLU A 256 -13.98 10.27 -2.37
C GLU A 256 -14.62 11.67 -2.56
N GLY A 257 -13.82 12.73 -2.67
CA GLY A 257 -14.32 14.10 -2.76
C GLY A 257 -14.54 14.63 -4.18
N ASN A 258 -14.78 15.94 -4.27
CA ASN A 258 -15.04 16.65 -5.53
C ASN A 258 -14.15 17.90 -5.73
N ILE A 259 -13.26 18.21 -4.79
CA ILE A 259 -12.31 19.33 -4.90
C ILE A 259 -10.91 18.76 -5.11
N GLY A 260 -10.39 18.89 -6.33
CA GLY A 260 -9.03 18.47 -6.64
C GLY A 260 -8.02 19.40 -5.96
N CYS A 261 -6.97 18.85 -5.35
CA CYS A 261 -5.93 19.65 -4.68
C CYS A 261 -4.58 19.43 -5.37
N MET A 262 -3.86 20.51 -5.69
CA MET A 262 -2.49 20.50 -6.23
C MET A 262 -1.61 21.43 -5.40
N VAL A 263 -0.61 20.87 -4.73
CA VAL A 263 0.17 21.62 -3.71
C VAL A 263 1.65 21.28 -3.79
N ASN A 264 2.53 22.22 -3.43
CA ASN A 264 3.96 21.93 -3.29
C ASN A 264 4.33 21.61 -1.82
N GLY A 265 4.72 20.38 -1.56
CA GLY A 265 5.12 19.86 -0.27
C GLY A 265 4.01 19.08 0.45
N ALA A 266 4.30 17.83 0.82
CA ALA A 266 3.35 16.92 1.45
C ALA A 266 2.63 17.48 2.70
N GLY A 267 3.34 18.20 3.58
CA GLY A 267 2.73 18.79 4.77
C GLY A 267 1.70 19.87 4.43
N LEU A 268 1.99 20.72 3.45
CA LEU A 268 1.06 21.73 2.97
C LEU A 268 -0.09 21.09 2.20
N ALA A 269 0.15 20.01 1.46
CA ALA A 269 -0.88 19.26 0.74
C ALA A 269 -1.94 18.71 1.70
N MET A 270 -1.51 18.05 2.80
CA MET A 270 -2.42 17.60 3.86
C MET A 270 -3.15 18.78 4.51
N GLY A 271 -2.45 19.84 4.90
CA GLY A 271 -3.09 21.02 5.51
C GLY A 271 -4.08 21.73 4.58
N THR A 272 -3.86 21.68 3.26
CA THR A 272 -4.77 22.22 2.25
C THR A 272 -6.04 21.38 2.14
N MET A 273 -5.92 20.06 2.19
CA MET A 273 -7.08 19.16 2.24
C MET A 273 -7.89 19.39 3.52
N ASP A 274 -7.22 19.49 4.66
CA ASP A 274 -7.85 19.71 5.95
C ASP A 274 -8.61 21.04 6.01
N ILE A 275 -8.02 22.13 5.50
CA ILE A 275 -8.69 23.44 5.51
C ILE A 275 -9.86 23.50 4.51
N VAL A 276 -9.80 22.79 3.38
CA VAL A 276 -10.95 22.62 2.48
C VAL A 276 -12.08 21.88 3.20
N ASN A 277 -11.76 20.79 3.91
CA ASN A 277 -12.72 20.03 4.70
C ASN A 277 -13.30 20.88 5.85
N LEU A 278 -12.47 21.67 6.54
CA LEU A 278 -12.88 22.59 7.59
C LEU A 278 -13.92 23.61 7.11
N HIS A 279 -13.85 24.02 5.84
CA HIS A 279 -14.81 24.92 5.20
C HIS A 279 -15.97 24.21 4.49
N GLY A 280 -16.17 22.90 4.72
CA GLY A 280 -17.31 22.13 4.22
C GLY A 280 -17.11 21.49 2.85
N GLY A 281 -15.93 21.65 2.24
CA GLY A 281 -15.56 20.98 1.00
C GLY A 281 -15.18 19.51 1.20
N LYS A 282 -15.07 18.76 0.11
CA LYS A 282 -14.57 17.38 0.14
C LYS A 282 -13.37 17.25 -0.79
N PRO A 283 -12.13 17.14 -0.26
CA PRO A 283 -10.95 16.91 -1.09
C PRO A 283 -11.07 15.62 -1.90
N ALA A 284 -10.88 15.69 -3.22
CA ALA A 284 -10.93 14.57 -4.15
C ALA A 284 -9.61 13.80 -4.23
N ASN A 285 -8.51 14.43 -3.81
CA ASN A 285 -7.20 13.80 -3.84
C ASN A 285 -6.22 14.51 -2.89
N PHE A 286 -5.15 13.81 -2.58
CA PHE A 286 -3.86 14.40 -2.20
C PHE A 286 -2.99 14.49 -3.47
N LEU A 287 -2.33 15.62 -3.72
CA LEU A 287 -1.27 15.69 -4.74
C LEU A 287 -0.19 16.68 -4.31
N ASP A 288 1.03 16.15 -4.19
CA ASP A 288 2.26 16.91 -3.97
C ASP A 288 3.09 16.97 -5.25
N VAL A 289 3.28 18.17 -5.80
CA VAL A 289 4.13 18.44 -6.99
C VAL A 289 5.62 18.57 -6.66
N GLY A 290 6.01 18.48 -5.39
CA GLY A 290 7.36 18.73 -4.91
C GLY A 290 7.80 20.18 -5.09
N GLY A 291 9.11 20.44 -4.97
CA GLY A 291 9.66 21.80 -5.05
C GLY A 291 9.69 22.41 -6.47
N GLY A 292 9.50 21.59 -7.51
CA GLY A 292 9.66 21.99 -8.92
C GLY A 292 8.34 21.96 -9.70
N ALA A 293 7.57 23.04 -9.65
CA ALA A 293 6.32 23.20 -10.40
C ALA A 293 6.56 23.66 -11.86
N THR A 294 7.28 22.86 -12.64
CA THR A 294 7.46 23.10 -14.09
C THR A 294 6.13 22.99 -14.84
N LYS A 295 6.00 23.65 -16.00
CA LYS A 295 4.79 23.59 -16.83
C LYS A 295 4.36 22.15 -17.12
N GLU A 296 5.29 21.28 -17.49
CA GLU A 296 5.02 19.88 -17.86
C GLU A 296 4.44 19.09 -16.67
N ARG A 297 5.06 19.20 -15.50
CA ARG A 297 4.58 18.57 -14.26
C ARG A 297 3.22 19.10 -13.82
N VAL A 298 2.99 20.41 -13.94
CA VAL A 298 1.68 21.02 -13.63
C VAL A 298 0.61 20.52 -14.60
N THR A 299 0.91 20.45 -15.89
CA THR A 299 0.03 19.87 -16.92
C THR A 299 -0.34 18.42 -16.59
N GLU A 300 0.64 17.58 -16.24
CA GLU A 300 0.38 16.19 -15.89
C GLU A 300 -0.39 16.05 -14.58
N ALA A 301 -0.12 16.90 -13.58
CA ALA A 301 -0.90 16.95 -12.35
C ALA A 301 -2.37 17.30 -12.62
N PHE A 302 -2.66 18.25 -13.54
CA PHE A 302 -4.03 18.52 -13.97
C PHE A 302 -4.67 17.33 -14.67
N LYS A 303 -3.96 16.64 -15.58
CA LYS A 303 -4.48 15.43 -16.25
C LYS A 303 -4.84 14.34 -15.25
N ILE A 304 -4.00 14.13 -14.23
CA ILE A 304 -4.23 13.14 -13.16
C ILE A 304 -5.46 13.51 -12.33
N ILE A 305 -5.53 14.74 -11.81
CA ILE A 305 -6.67 15.20 -11.00
C ILE A 305 -7.98 15.08 -11.79
N LEU A 306 -7.98 15.54 -13.04
CA LEU A 306 -9.19 15.60 -13.87
C LEU A 306 -9.54 14.28 -14.55
N SER A 307 -8.72 13.24 -14.39
CA SER A 307 -9.12 11.87 -14.75
C SER A 307 -10.24 11.36 -13.84
N ASP A 308 -10.44 11.99 -12.68
CA ASP A 308 -11.58 11.76 -11.81
C ASP A 308 -12.78 12.63 -12.20
N SER A 309 -13.85 11.99 -12.68
CA SER A 309 -15.09 12.66 -13.09
C SER A 309 -15.86 13.35 -11.94
N ASN A 310 -15.53 13.01 -10.68
CA ASN A 310 -16.13 13.63 -9.50
C ASN A 310 -15.62 15.05 -9.26
N VAL A 311 -14.43 15.40 -9.77
CA VAL A 311 -13.84 16.73 -9.56
C VAL A 311 -14.71 17.82 -10.19
N LYS A 312 -15.15 18.77 -9.37
CA LYS A 312 -15.96 19.95 -9.73
C LYS A 312 -15.23 21.27 -9.62
N ALA A 313 -14.13 21.32 -8.86
CA ALA A 313 -13.23 22.46 -8.79
C ALA A 313 -11.81 21.99 -8.45
N VAL A 314 -10.80 22.79 -8.77
CA VAL A 314 -9.40 22.50 -8.40
C VAL A 314 -8.85 23.65 -7.56
N LEU A 315 -8.25 23.33 -6.42
CA LEU A 315 -7.44 24.23 -5.61
C LEU A 315 -5.96 23.98 -5.87
N VAL A 316 -5.28 24.99 -6.40
CA VAL A 316 -3.82 25.03 -6.53
C VAL A 316 -3.27 25.91 -5.41
N ASN A 317 -2.45 25.35 -4.52
CA ASN A 317 -1.82 26.10 -3.43
C ASN A 317 -0.31 25.97 -3.52
N ILE A 318 0.38 27.03 -3.96
CA ILE A 318 1.83 27.05 -4.06
C ILE A 318 2.41 28.09 -3.10
N PHE A 319 3.18 27.61 -2.11
CA PHE A 319 3.90 28.46 -1.18
C PHE A 319 5.41 28.32 -1.42
N GLY A 320 6.05 29.38 -1.92
CA GLY A 320 7.49 29.42 -2.14
C GLY A 320 7.95 28.45 -3.22
N GLY A 321 9.04 27.72 -2.95
CA GLY A 321 9.71 26.87 -3.93
C GLY A 321 10.84 27.58 -4.68
N ILE A 322 11.39 26.91 -5.70
CA ILE A 322 12.52 27.43 -6.50
C ILE A 322 12.09 28.22 -7.75
N VAL A 323 10.78 28.25 -8.04
CA VAL A 323 10.19 28.92 -9.22
C VAL A 323 9.40 30.14 -8.75
N ARG A 324 9.54 31.27 -9.44
CA ARG A 324 8.80 32.51 -9.11
C ARG A 324 7.31 32.36 -9.46
N CYS A 325 6.44 33.05 -8.70
CA CYS A 325 4.99 32.90 -8.82
C CYS A 325 4.45 33.33 -10.20
N ASP A 326 5.07 34.31 -10.87
CA ASP A 326 4.71 34.71 -12.25
C ASP A 326 4.90 33.56 -13.25
N MET A 327 6.01 32.83 -13.14
CA MET A 327 6.29 31.68 -14.01
C MET A 327 5.38 30.49 -13.70
N ILE A 328 5.03 30.29 -12.43
CA ILE A 328 4.04 29.28 -12.03
C ILE A 328 2.67 29.64 -12.60
N ALA A 329 2.25 30.91 -12.53
CA ALA A 329 1.00 31.39 -13.10
C ALA A 329 0.93 31.14 -14.62
N GLU A 330 1.99 31.46 -15.36
CA GLU A 330 2.11 31.15 -16.79
C GLU A 330 2.01 29.64 -17.06
N GLY A 331 2.66 28.82 -16.23
CA GLY A 331 2.60 27.37 -16.28
C GLY A 331 1.17 26.83 -16.08
N ILE A 332 0.45 27.34 -15.08
CA ILE A 332 -0.96 27.00 -14.80
C ILE A 332 -1.85 27.39 -15.98
N ILE A 333 -1.72 28.61 -16.51
CA ILE A 333 -2.50 29.07 -17.67
C ILE A 333 -2.23 28.16 -18.88
N GLY A 334 -0.96 27.81 -19.12
CA GLY A 334 -0.57 26.88 -20.17
C GLY A 334 -1.21 25.52 -20.00
N ALA A 335 -1.12 24.94 -18.80
CA ALA A 335 -1.71 23.65 -18.46
C ALA A 335 -3.24 23.65 -18.60
N VAL A 336 -3.91 24.69 -18.10
CA VAL A 336 -5.38 24.84 -18.19
C VAL A 336 -5.84 24.85 -19.65
N LYS A 337 -5.12 25.58 -20.52
CA LYS A 337 -5.40 25.63 -21.97
C LYS A 337 -5.11 24.31 -22.66
N GLU A 338 -3.97 23.69 -22.37
CA GLU A 338 -3.52 22.45 -23.03
C GLU A 338 -4.39 21.24 -22.66
N VAL A 339 -4.74 21.10 -21.38
CA VAL A 339 -5.61 20.02 -20.89
C VAL A 339 -7.08 20.29 -21.21
N GLY A 340 -7.46 21.55 -21.41
CA GLY A 340 -8.85 21.94 -21.65
C GLY A 340 -9.70 21.89 -20.38
N VAL A 341 -9.17 22.42 -19.28
CA VAL A 341 -9.82 22.38 -17.95
C VAL A 341 -11.08 23.24 -17.96
N LYS A 342 -12.24 22.61 -17.70
CA LYS A 342 -13.55 23.26 -17.70
C LYS A 342 -14.04 23.66 -16.31
N VAL A 343 -13.58 22.95 -15.29
CA VAL A 343 -13.91 23.23 -13.88
C VAL A 343 -13.21 24.50 -13.41
N PRO A 344 -13.81 25.27 -12.48
CA PRO A 344 -13.14 26.41 -11.87
C PRO A 344 -11.84 26.01 -11.17
N VAL A 345 -10.80 26.84 -11.34
CA VAL A 345 -9.50 26.65 -10.69
C VAL A 345 -9.27 27.83 -9.73
N VAL A 346 -9.18 27.54 -8.44
CA VAL A 346 -8.77 28.52 -7.42
C VAL A 346 -7.28 28.37 -7.20
N VAL A 347 -6.54 29.47 -7.29
CA VAL A 347 -5.08 29.47 -7.17
C VAL A 347 -4.65 30.40 -6.06
N ARG A 348 -3.84 29.89 -5.15
CA ARG A 348 -3.17 30.67 -4.12
C ARG A 348 -1.67 30.57 -4.33
N LEU A 349 -1.02 31.71 -4.56
CA LEU A 349 0.42 31.83 -4.76
C LEU A 349 1.04 32.67 -3.64
N GLU A 350 2.15 32.22 -3.06
CA GLU A 350 2.99 33.00 -2.16
C GLU A 350 4.46 32.90 -2.54
N GLY A 351 5.17 34.01 -2.38
CA GLY A 351 6.60 34.11 -2.62
C GLY A 351 6.93 35.23 -3.58
N ASN A 352 8.07 35.08 -4.26
CA ASN A 352 8.55 36.10 -5.19
C ASN A 352 7.57 36.27 -6.35
N ASN A 353 7.19 37.53 -6.62
CA ASN A 353 6.23 37.90 -7.66
C ASN A 353 4.81 37.35 -7.45
N ALA A 354 4.38 37.06 -6.22
CA ALA A 354 3.04 36.56 -5.93
C ALA A 354 1.92 37.47 -6.49
N GLU A 355 2.01 38.79 -6.23
CA GLU A 355 1.05 39.77 -6.76
C GLU A 355 1.02 39.80 -8.29
N LEU A 356 2.20 39.73 -8.93
CA LEU A 356 2.30 39.68 -10.39
C LEU A 356 1.71 38.38 -10.95
N GLY A 357 1.97 37.23 -10.32
CA GLY A 357 1.38 35.95 -10.70
C GLY A 357 -0.14 35.97 -10.57
N ALA A 358 -0.68 36.49 -9.45
CA ALA A 358 -2.12 36.65 -9.26
C ALA A 358 -2.75 37.54 -10.34
N LYS A 359 -2.08 38.64 -10.71
CA LYS A 359 -2.50 39.52 -11.81
C LYS A 359 -2.52 38.78 -13.16
N VAL A 360 -1.46 38.02 -13.48
CA VAL A 360 -1.36 37.21 -14.70
C VAL A 360 -2.49 36.18 -14.79
N LEU A 361 -2.86 35.54 -13.67
CA LEU A 361 -3.99 34.62 -13.61
C LEU A 361 -5.32 35.33 -13.87
N ALA A 362 -5.56 36.48 -13.22
CA ALA A 362 -6.80 37.25 -13.36
C ALA A 362 -6.99 37.81 -14.78
N GLU A 363 -5.91 38.19 -15.47
CA GLU A 363 -5.95 38.73 -16.84
C GLU A 363 -5.99 37.64 -17.93
N SER A 364 -5.93 36.35 -17.56
CA SER A 364 -5.81 35.24 -18.51
C SER A 364 -7.08 34.96 -19.36
N GLY A 365 -8.24 35.45 -18.91
CA GLY A 365 -9.55 35.16 -19.51
C GLY A 365 -10.07 33.75 -19.26
N LEU A 366 -9.37 32.95 -18.47
CA LEU A 366 -9.78 31.60 -18.07
C LEU A 366 -10.60 31.64 -16.76
N ASN A 367 -11.30 30.55 -16.44
CA ASN A 367 -12.02 30.39 -15.16
C ASN A 367 -11.05 30.08 -14.01
N ILE A 368 -10.13 31.02 -13.76
CA ILE A 368 -9.10 30.94 -12.73
C ILE A 368 -9.30 32.08 -11.75
N ILE A 369 -9.40 31.76 -10.46
CA ILE A 369 -9.61 32.73 -9.39
C ILE A 369 -8.37 32.80 -8.52
N ALA A 370 -7.74 33.98 -8.45
CA ALA A 370 -6.59 34.23 -7.59
C ALA A 370 -7.05 34.54 -6.15
N ALA A 371 -6.74 33.64 -5.22
CA ALA A 371 -7.06 33.79 -3.81
C ALA A 371 -5.96 34.55 -3.05
N THR A 372 -6.38 35.28 -2.02
CA THR A 372 -5.55 36.21 -1.24
C THR A 372 -4.93 35.59 0.01
N SER A 373 -5.46 34.46 0.46
CA SER A 373 -4.96 33.71 1.62
C SER A 373 -5.37 32.25 1.52
N LEU A 374 -4.84 31.39 2.38
CA LEU A 374 -5.22 29.98 2.40
C LEU A 374 -6.70 29.77 2.79
N THR A 375 -7.21 30.53 3.76
CA THR A 375 -8.62 30.52 4.16
C THR A 375 -9.53 31.00 3.02
N ASP A 376 -9.15 32.09 2.35
CA ASP A 376 -9.87 32.61 1.20
C ASP A 376 -9.92 31.57 0.07
N ALA A 377 -8.78 30.95 -0.26
CA ALA A 377 -8.70 29.92 -1.28
C ALA A 377 -9.62 28.72 -0.98
N ALA A 378 -9.65 28.27 0.27
CA ALA A 378 -10.53 27.20 0.72
C ALA A 378 -12.01 27.58 0.58
N GLN A 379 -12.42 28.76 1.05
CA GLN A 379 -13.80 29.22 0.94
C GLN A 379 -14.25 29.38 -0.51
N GLN A 380 -13.37 29.90 -1.37
CA GLN A 380 -13.67 30.11 -2.78
C GLN A 380 -13.81 28.78 -3.53
N VAL A 381 -12.91 27.80 -3.30
CA VAL A 381 -13.00 26.52 -4.01
C VAL A 381 -14.22 25.71 -3.57
N VAL A 382 -14.63 25.82 -2.30
CA VAL A 382 -15.87 25.21 -1.81
C VAL A 382 -17.08 25.81 -2.53
N LYS A 383 -17.19 27.15 -2.58
CA LYS A 383 -18.27 27.83 -3.33
C LYS A 383 -18.28 27.41 -4.81
N ALA A 384 -17.12 27.42 -5.43
CA ALA A 384 -16.95 27.05 -6.84
C ALA A 384 -17.38 25.60 -7.12
N ALA A 385 -17.06 24.66 -6.22
CA ALA A 385 -17.48 23.25 -6.34
C ALA A 385 -18.98 23.04 -6.13
N GLU A 386 -19.64 23.89 -5.35
CA GLU A 386 -21.10 23.93 -5.18
C GLU A 386 -21.83 24.63 -6.34
N GLY A 387 -21.09 25.23 -7.28
CA GLY A 387 -21.66 26.03 -8.37
C GLY A 387 -22.22 27.38 -7.92
N LYS A 388 -21.70 27.94 -6.82
CA LYS A 388 -22.12 29.21 -6.22
C LYS A 388 -21.18 30.37 -6.50
#